data_AF-A0A952D3K8-F1
#
_entry.id   AF-A0A952D3K8-F1
#
_cell.length_a   1.000
_cell.length_b   1.000
_cell.length_c   1.000
_cell.angle_alpha   90.00
_cell.angle_beta   90.00
_cell.angle_gamma   90.00
#
_symmetry.space_group_name_H-M   'P 1'
#
loop_
_entity.id
_entity.type
_entity.pdbx_description
1 polymer ?
#
loop_
_entity_poly.entity_id
_entity_poly.type
_entity_poly.pdbx_seq_one_letter_code
_entity_poly.pdbx_strand_id
1 'polypeptide(L)'
;MPKSPSTIEARLFDLTPVSGAKVNGPRLRAALARALGKPVSQASYDSATAALVKAGKLAVDDRTQAVRRLLTTSHRPVRVVSSRPVKIAAAREKRGKSGKSLAKATPVIGYRHEERRVNNPEVGMVTPDTDPVEPTSKWAYDPNLDPQLQWAGKSERTSFEVDTVSLHVHERIEPATLVSAMRTRQAKDGSGPATQTDMFAAWFEKTLPYREAIEFYKHDRGWANRLIAGDSLLVMNSLIQKESMAGKVQMIYLDPPYGIKYGSNFQPFVNKRDVKDRKDEDLTQEPEMIKAFRDTWELGIHSYLTYLRDRLLLGRQLLADTGSVFVQISDENLHHVREIMDEVFGPENVIAVIVIEKTSSSTEDFLAGTTDYLLWYSKDKTQTKYQPVFKEKKPGQTGATGYTSVRMPNGKRLPLDGEAPENGRIYALDNLASQSVGREKGEGASCWFPVPLKGWSHLPSMSTRWKTNEDGMRRLLRGG
;
A
#
# COMPACT_ATOMS: atom_id res chain seq x y z
N MET A 1 -14.62 20.26 -45.58
CA MET A 1 -15.06 21.53 -44.94
C MET A 1 -13.94 22.07 -44.07
N PRO A 2 -13.43 23.30 -44.28
CA PRO A 2 -12.37 23.86 -43.46
C PRO A 2 -12.94 24.26 -42.10
N LYS A 3 -12.32 23.76 -41.01
CA LYS A 3 -12.69 24.11 -39.62
C LYS A 3 -12.47 25.61 -39.41
N SER A 4 -13.48 26.28 -38.86
CA SER A 4 -13.46 27.69 -38.45
C SER A 4 -12.17 28.05 -37.71
N PRO A 5 -11.61 29.27 -37.91
CA PRO A 5 -10.43 29.69 -37.16
C PRO A 5 -10.75 29.65 -35.67
N SER A 6 -10.04 28.79 -34.93
CA SER A 6 -10.21 28.67 -33.49
C SER A 6 -9.85 30.01 -32.82
N THR A 7 -10.82 30.64 -32.17
CA THR A 7 -10.64 31.89 -31.41
C THR A 7 -9.51 31.76 -30.40
N ILE A 8 -8.80 32.86 -30.11
CA ILE A 8 -7.69 32.92 -29.15
C ILE A 8 -8.08 32.28 -27.81
N GLU A 9 -9.31 32.51 -27.34
CA GLU A 9 -9.89 31.93 -26.13
C GLU A 9 -9.97 30.40 -26.15
N ALA A 10 -10.42 29.81 -27.26
CA ALA A 10 -10.54 28.36 -27.38
C ALA A 10 -9.17 27.68 -27.30
N ARG A 11 -8.16 28.26 -27.99
CA ARG A 11 -6.79 27.74 -27.93
C ARG A 11 -6.11 27.96 -26.59
N LEU A 12 -6.38 29.10 -25.93
CA LEU A 12 -5.88 29.37 -24.59
C LEU A 12 -6.44 28.35 -23.58
N PHE A 13 -7.73 28.01 -23.68
CA PHE A 13 -8.36 27.01 -22.83
C PHE A 13 -7.81 25.59 -23.08
N ASP A 14 -7.59 25.20 -24.33
CA ASP A 14 -7.01 23.91 -24.71
C ASP A 14 -5.56 23.74 -24.20
N LEU A 15 -4.78 24.81 -24.21
CA LEU A 15 -3.38 24.81 -23.74
C LEU A 15 -3.28 24.83 -22.20
N THR A 16 -4.37 25.11 -21.49
CA THR A 16 -4.37 25.11 -20.02
C THR A 16 -4.64 23.70 -19.51
N PRO A 17 -3.76 23.13 -18.66
CA PRO A 17 -3.87 21.73 -18.22
C PRO A 17 -5.22 21.38 -17.61
N VAL A 18 -5.78 20.25 -18.06
CA VAL A 18 -7.03 19.67 -17.52
C VAL A 18 -6.86 19.20 -16.07
N SER A 19 -5.63 19.03 -15.58
CA SER A 19 -5.34 18.68 -14.18
C SER A 19 -5.58 19.80 -13.17
N GLY A 20 -5.85 21.04 -13.63
CA GLY A 20 -5.95 22.22 -12.77
C GLY A 20 -4.62 22.75 -12.26
N ALA A 21 -3.49 22.26 -12.80
CA ALA A 21 -2.16 22.76 -12.49
C ALA A 21 -2.00 24.23 -12.91
N LYS A 22 -1.35 25.04 -12.06
CA LYS A 22 -1.03 26.44 -12.35
C LYS A 22 0.05 26.51 -13.43
N VAL A 23 -0.19 27.31 -14.47
CA VAL A 23 0.77 27.60 -15.52
C VAL A 23 1.16 29.07 -15.44
N ASN A 24 2.47 29.34 -15.53
CA ASN A 24 2.99 30.70 -15.57
C ASN A 24 2.47 31.45 -16.82
N GLY A 25 1.86 32.63 -16.63
CA GLY A 25 1.22 33.41 -17.70
C GLY A 25 2.10 33.69 -18.91
N PRO A 26 3.32 34.24 -18.75
CA PRO A 26 4.26 34.43 -19.86
C PRO A 26 4.58 33.17 -20.65
N ARG A 27 4.77 32.01 -19.98
CA ARG A 27 4.98 30.72 -20.67
C ARG A 27 3.75 30.28 -21.45
N LEU A 28 2.55 30.50 -20.90
CA LEU A 28 1.31 30.15 -21.57
C LEU A 28 1.06 31.03 -22.80
N ARG A 29 1.37 32.33 -22.74
CA ARG A 29 1.31 33.24 -23.89
C ARG A 29 2.27 32.83 -25.01
N ALA A 30 3.50 32.42 -24.67
CA ALA A 30 4.46 31.92 -25.64
C ALA A 30 4.01 30.59 -26.29
N ALA A 31 3.36 29.71 -25.53
CA ALA A 31 2.75 28.49 -26.08
C ALA A 31 1.57 28.80 -27.02
N LEU A 32 0.74 29.78 -26.66
CA LEU A 32 -0.38 30.25 -27.47
C LEU A 32 0.08 30.86 -28.81
N ALA A 33 1.13 31.69 -28.79
CA ALA A 33 1.72 32.25 -30.00
C ALA A 33 2.26 31.17 -30.94
N ARG A 34 2.90 30.12 -30.40
CA ARG A 34 3.35 28.96 -31.17
C ARG A 34 2.19 28.17 -31.77
N ALA A 35 1.11 27.96 -31.01
CA ALA A 35 -0.06 27.22 -31.45
C ALA A 35 -0.87 27.96 -32.55
N LEU A 36 -0.88 29.29 -32.52
CA LEU A 36 -1.57 30.12 -33.51
C LEU A 36 -0.69 30.50 -34.72
N GLY A 37 0.61 30.22 -34.66
CA GLY A 37 1.56 30.59 -35.72
C GLY A 37 1.75 32.10 -35.92
N LYS A 38 1.32 32.92 -34.95
CA LYS A 38 1.37 34.39 -34.99
C LYS A 38 1.70 34.95 -33.60
N PRO A 39 2.40 36.10 -33.50
CA PRO A 39 2.65 36.72 -32.20
C PRO A 39 1.34 37.19 -31.56
N VAL A 40 1.16 36.88 -30.28
CA VAL A 40 -0.02 37.30 -29.49
C VAL A 40 0.38 38.46 -28.58
N SER A 41 -0.27 39.60 -28.76
CA SER A 41 -0.05 40.80 -27.93
C SER A 41 -0.44 40.53 -26.47
N GLN A 42 0.15 41.28 -25.54
CA GLN A 42 -0.20 41.16 -24.12
C GLN A 42 -1.67 41.51 -23.86
N ALA A 43 -2.17 42.59 -24.49
CA ALA A 43 -3.57 43.00 -24.39
C ALA A 43 -4.55 41.93 -24.90
N SER A 44 -4.24 41.27 -26.02
CA SER A 44 -5.08 40.19 -26.56
C SER A 44 -5.09 38.95 -25.65
N TYR A 45 -3.96 38.63 -25.02
CA TYR A 45 -3.86 37.55 -24.06
C TYR A 45 -4.64 37.85 -22.77
N ASP A 46 -4.52 39.07 -22.25
CA ASP A 46 -5.20 39.50 -21.03
C ASP A 46 -6.72 39.56 -21.23
N SER A 47 -7.17 40.08 -22.38
CA SER A 47 -8.59 40.09 -22.76
C SER A 47 -9.18 38.68 -22.86
N ALA A 48 -8.47 37.74 -23.51
CA ALA A 48 -8.92 36.35 -23.62
C ALA A 48 -8.93 35.63 -22.26
N THR A 49 -7.97 35.93 -21.40
CA THR A 49 -7.90 35.38 -20.04
C THR A 49 -9.04 35.91 -19.19
N ALA A 50 -9.31 37.23 -19.21
CA ALA A 50 -10.43 37.86 -18.51
C ALA A 50 -11.78 37.31 -18.98
N ALA A 51 -11.97 37.08 -20.28
CA ALA A 51 -13.19 36.47 -20.82
C ALA A 51 -13.42 35.06 -20.27
N LEU A 52 -12.38 34.23 -20.22
CA LEU A 52 -12.47 32.86 -19.68
C LEU A 52 -12.63 32.81 -18.15
N VAL A 53 -12.07 33.79 -17.42
CA VAL A 53 -12.30 33.96 -15.98
C VAL A 53 -13.75 34.37 -15.72
N LYS A 54 -14.28 35.35 -16.47
CA LYS A 54 -15.68 35.77 -16.40
C LYS A 54 -16.65 34.62 -16.73
N ALA A 55 -16.26 33.73 -17.64
CA ALA A 55 -17.01 32.53 -17.98
C ALA A 55 -16.85 31.38 -16.96
N GLY A 56 -16.11 31.56 -15.86
CA GLY A 56 -15.91 30.54 -14.82
C GLY A 56 -15.06 29.34 -15.26
N LYS A 57 -14.29 29.47 -16.35
CA LYS A 57 -13.49 28.37 -16.92
C LYS A 57 -12.05 28.36 -16.43
N LEU A 58 -11.49 29.54 -16.12
CA LEU A 58 -10.13 29.72 -15.63
C LEU A 58 -10.12 30.54 -14.32
N ALA A 59 -9.04 30.42 -13.56
CA ALA A 59 -8.71 31.29 -12.43
C ALA A 59 -7.27 31.78 -12.56
N VAL A 60 -7.03 33.04 -12.23
CA VAL A 60 -5.71 33.67 -12.22
C VAL A 60 -5.30 33.95 -10.78
N ASP A 61 -4.03 33.75 -10.48
CA ASP A 61 -3.42 34.08 -9.18
C ASP A 61 -2.94 35.53 -9.17
N ASP A 62 -3.52 36.36 -8.31
CA ASP A 62 -3.29 37.81 -8.29
C ASP A 62 -1.82 38.20 -8.03
N ARG A 63 -1.05 37.35 -7.33
CA ARG A 63 0.36 37.62 -6.99
C ARG A 63 1.32 37.15 -8.05
N THR A 64 1.04 36.00 -8.67
CA THR A 64 1.99 35.32 -9.57
C THR A 64 1.59 35.38 -11.05
N GLN A 65 0.41 35.91 -11.36
CA GLN A 65 -0.17 35.94 -12.71
C GLN A 65 -0.23 34.52 -13.33
N ALA A 66 -0.30 33.49 -12.49
CA ALA A 66 -0.39 32.11 -12.93
C ALA A 66 -1.84 31.75 -13.21
N VAL A 67 -2.09 31.10 -14.34
CA VAL A 67 -3.42 30.72 -14.81
C VAL A 67 -3.65 29.24 -14.57
N ARG A 68 -4.82 28.86 -14.03
CA ARG A 68 -5.24 27.47 -13.87
C ARG A 68 -6.65 27.27 -14.38
N ARG A 69 -6.96 26.05 -14.83
CA ARG A 69 -8.31 25.65 -15.23
C ARG A 69 -9.16 25.33 -14.01
N LEU A 70 -10.39 25.82 -13.99
CA LEU A 70 -11.38 25.45 -12.98
C LEU A 70 -11.98 24.08 -13.35
N LEU A 71 -11.93 23.15 -12.40
CA LEU A 71 -12.39 21.77 -12.59
C LEU A 71 -13.88 21.70 -12.26
N THR A 72 -14.68 21.18 -13.20
CA THR A 72 -16.04 20.73 -12.89
C THR A 72 -15.95 19.52 -11.96
N THR A 73 -16.96 19.31 -11.11
CA THR A 73 -17.03 18.26 -10.07
C THR A 73 -16.69 16.85 -10.56
N SER A 74 -16.85 16.56 -11.85
CA SER A 74 -16.48 15.29 -12.49
C SER A 74 -14.99 15.08 -12.82
N HIS A 75 -14.13 16.09 -12.64
CA HIS A 75 -12.75 16.08 -13.11
C HIS A 75 -11.71 16.43 -12.03
N ARG A 76 -12.04 16.32 -10.73
CA ARG A 76 -11.05 16.51 -9.66
C ARG A 76 -10.04 15.35 -9.69
N PRO A 77 -8.78 15.52 -10.16
CA PRO A 77 -7.81 14.48 -9.98
C PRO A 77 -7.50 14.35 -8.50
N VAL A 78 -7.60 13.12 -7.98
CA VAL A 78 -7.18 12.79 -6.62
C VAL A 78 -5.71 13.21 -6.48
N ARG A 79 -5.43 14.06 -5.49
CA ARG A 79 -4.08 14.52 -5.19
C ARG A 79 -3.27 13.30 -4.75
N VAL A 80 -2.43 12.78 -5.64
CA VAL A 80 -1.44 11.75 -5.30
C VAL A 80 -0.41 12.44 -4.41
N VAL A 81 -0.54 12.27 -3.09
CA VAL A 81 0.54 12.57 -2.14
C VAL A 81 1.60 11.50 -2.38
N SER A 82 2.56 11.78 -3.26
CA SER A 82 3.73 10.93 -3.39
C SER A 82 4.59 11.14 -2.14
N SER A 83 4.64 10.17 -1.24
CA SER A 83 5.65 10.08 -0.18
C SER A 83 7.00 9.74 -0.83
N ARG A 84 7.59 10.73 -1.52
CA ARG A 84 8.98 10.59 -1.96
C ARG A 84 9.89 10.74 -0.75
N PRO A 85 10.87 9.85 -0.55
CA PRO A 85 11.90 10.09 0.46
C PRO A 85 12.66 11.37 0.09
N VAL A 86 12.57 12.38 0.95
CA VAL A 86 13.36 13.60 0.80
C VAL A 86 14.79 13.27 1.21
N LYS A 87 15.69 13.17 0.23
CA LYS A 87 17.14 13.17 0.51
C LYS A 87 17.52 14.58 0.99
N ILE A 88 17.92 14.70 2.24
CA ILE A 88 18.41 15.98 2.76
C ILE A 88 19.89 16.10 2.38
N ALA A 89 20.22 17.09 1.55
CA ALA A 89 21.58 17.55 1.41
C ALA A 89 21.97 18.30 2.70
N ALA A 90 23.09 17.91 3.31
CA ALA A 90 23.63 18.58 4.47
C ALA A 90 23.75 20.10 4.22
N ALA A 91 23.35 20.90 5.21
CA ALA A 91 23.44 22.35 5.16
C ALA A 91 24.87 22.79 4.82
N ARG A 92 24.99 23.78 3.95
CA ARG A 92 26.26 24.31 3.45
C ARG A 92 27.00 25.01 4.60
N GLU A 93 27.95 24.31 5.23
CA GLU A 93 28.86 24.89 6.20
C GLU A 93 29.70 26.01 5.56
N LYS A 94 29.78 27.15 6.24
CA LYS A 94 30.74 28.21 5.93
C LYS A 94 32.15 27.63 6.14
N ARG A 95 32.97 27.71 5.08
CA ARG A 95 34.37 27.24 5.05
C ARG A 95 35.19 27.81 6.21
N GLY A 96 35.46 26.98 7.22
CA GLY A 96 36.60 27.09 8.14
C GLY A 96 37.70 26.12 7.71
N LYS A 97 38.96 26.54 7.83
CA LYS A 97 40.15 25.83 7.32
C LYS A 97 40.47 24.52 8.06
N SER A 98 40.78 23.50 7.24
CA SER A 98 41.65 22.33 7.46
C SER A 98 41.54 21.52 8.76
N GLY A 99 40.97 20.33 8.66
CA GLY A 99 41.15 19.21 9.60
C GLY A 99 40.57 17.90 9.02
N LYS A 100 41.39 16.84 9.02
CA LYS A 100 41.19 15.42 8.64
C LYS A 100 39.81 14.97 8.11
N SER A 101 39.83 14.22 7.01
CA SER A 101 38.65 13.60 6.40
C SER A 101 37.89 12.69 7.38
N LEU A 102 36.78 13.17 7.95
CA LEU A 102 35.81 12.30 8.58
C LEU A 102 35.20 11.38 7.50
N ALA A 103 35.18 10.07 7.78
CA ALA A 103 34.49 9.09 6.97
C ALA A 103 33.04 9.56 6.72
N LYS A 104 32.62 9.56 5.45
CA LYS A 104 31.25 9.91 5.05
C LYS A 104 30.27 9.06 5.86
N ALA A 105 29.54 9.68 6.78
CA ALA A 105 28.48 9.01 7.54
C ALA A 105 27.45 8.43 6.55
N THR A 106 27.20 7.13 6.65
CA THR A 106 26.15 6.46 5.87
C THR A 106 24.82 7.15 6.16
N PRO A 107 24.11 7.67 5.15
CA PRO A 107 22.84 8.35 5.38
C PRO A 107 21.82 7.34 5.89
N VAL A 108 21.31 7.55 7.11
CA VAL A 108 20.20 6.77 7.65
C VAL A 108 18.94 7.18 6.90
N ILE A 109 18.40 6.27 6.10
CA ILE A 109 17.14 6.48 5.38
C ILE A 109 16.01 6.26 6.39
N GLY A 110 15.25 7.31 6.68
CA GLY A 110 14.04 7.25 7.52
C GLY A 110 12.83 7.74 6.74
N TYR A 111 11.72 7.02 6.85
CA TYR A 111 10.42 7.49 6.34
C TYR A 111 9.86 8.55 7.30
N ARG A 112 9.49 9.71 6.77
CA ARG A 112 8.89 10.80 7.54
C ARG A 112 7.43 10.94 7.15
N HIS A 113 6.57 11.05 8.15
CA HIS A 113 5.15 11.29 7.98
C HIS A 113 4.84 12.70 8.52
N GLU A 114 4.09 13.49 7.77
CA GLU A 114 3.67 14.84 8.20
C GLU A 114 2.48 14.79 9.18
N GLU A 115 1.86 13.62 9.33
CA GLU A 115 0.71 13.38 10.19
C GLU A 115 1.08 13.39 11.67
N ARG A 116 0.08 13.70 12.50
CA ARG A 116 0.18 13.76 13.96
C ARG A 116 -0.78 12.76 14.58
N ARG A 117 -0.48 12.36 15.82
CA ARG A 117 -1.23 11.37 16.61
C ARG A 117 -1.40 11.85 18.04
N VAL A 118 -2.39 11.35 18.75
CA VAL A 118 -2.56 11.65 20.18
C VAL A 118 -1.39 11.12 21.04
N ASN A 119 -1.16 11.76 22.18
CA ASN A 119 -0.08 11.43 23.11
C ASN A 119 -0.43 10.21 23.97
N ASN A 120 0.47 9.22 23.98
CA ASN A 120 0.38 8.06 24.85
C ASN A 120 1.12 8.28 26.17
N PRO A 121 0.67 7.63 27.26
CA PRO A 121 1.41 7.60 28.52
C PRO A 121 2.72 6.79 28.40
N GLU A 122 3.73 7.20 29.16
CA GLU A 122 4.92 6.38 29.40
C GLU A 122 4.64 5.34 30.49
N VAL A 123 5.37 4.22 30.46
CA VAL A 123 5.22 3.14 31.44
C VAL A 123 5.39 3.70 32.85
N GLY A 124 4.44 3.43 33.74
CA GLY A 124 4.45 3.87 35.14
C GLY A 124 3.87 5.27 35.40
N MET A 125 3.43 6.01 34.38
CA MET A 125 2.74 7.31 34.56
C MET A 125 1.22 7.21 34.65
N VAL A 126 0.64 6.04 34.41
CA VAL A 126 -0.82 5.83 34.48
C VAL A 126 -1.21 5.48 35.90
N THR A 127 -2.11 6.30 36.45
CA THR A 127 -2.82 6.06 37.71
C THR A 127 -4.32 6.07 37.45
N PRO A 128 -5.14 5.44 38.32
CA PRO A 128 -6.60 5.48 38.22
C PRO A 128 -7.18 6.91 38.15
N ASP A 129 -6.47 7.90 38.72
CA ASP A 129 -6.87 9.31 38.69
C ASP A 129 -6.61 9.98 37.34
N THR A 130 -5.56 9.56 36.63
CA THR A 130 -5.16 10.12 35.33
C THR A 130 -5.83 9.44 34.13
N ASP A 131 -6.24 8.19 34.28
CA ASP A 131 -6.94 7.40 33.26
C ASP A 131 -8.03 6.55 33.94
N PRO A 132 -9.25 7.09 34.10
CA PRO A 132 -10.33 6.34 34.71
C PRO A 132 -10.68 5.11 33.85
N VAL A 133 -11.12 4.04 34.50
CA VAL A 133 -11.54 2.81 33.83
C VAL A 133 -12.68 3.14 32.87
N GLU A 134 -12.40 3.04 31.57
CA GLU A 134 -13.40 3.25 30.53
C GLU A 134 -14.35 2.05 30.43
N PRO A 135 -15.60 2.27 30.01
CA PRO A 135 -16.55 1.19 29.81
C PRO A 135 -16.05 0.20 28.75
N THR A 136 -16.28 -1.08 29.02
CA THR A 136 -15.99 -2.18 28.12
C THR A 136 -16.72 -2.00 26.79
N SER A 137 -16.01 -2.18 25.67
CA SER A 137 -16.57 -2.05 24.33
C SER A 137 -17.28 -3.34 23.92
N LYS A 138 -18.54 -3.25 23.52
CA LYS A 138 -19.33 -4.38 23.04
C LYS A 138 -19.30 -4.46 21.51
N TRP A 139 -18.79 -5.58 21.01
CA TRP A 139 -18.69 -5.90 19.58
C TRP A 139 -19.69 -7.01 19.23
N ALA A 140 -20.36 -6.88 18.08
CA ALA A 140 -21.36 -7.84 17.64
C ALA A 140 -21.12 -8.28 16.21
N TYR A 141 -21.51 -9.53 15.94
CA TYR A 141 -21.47 -10.12 14.61
C TYR A 141 -22.81 -9.92 13.91
N ASP A 142 -22.79 -9.78 12.59
CA ASP A 142 -24.03 -9.81 11.79
C ASP A 142 -24.41 -11.25 11.47
N PRO A 143 -25.53 -11.78 12.01
CA PRO A 143 -25.93 -13.16 11.79
C PRO A 143 -26.49 -13.41 10.39
N ASN A 144 -26.77 -12.38 9.59
CA ASN A 144 -27.48 -12.52 8.31
C ASN A 144 -26.55 -12.54 7.08
N LEU A 145 -25.23 -12.49 7.27
CA LEU A 145 -24.26 -12.54 6.19
C LEU A 145 -24.06 -13.99 5.67
N ASP A 146 -23.89 -14.13 4.36
CA ASP A 146 -23.67 -15.41 3.65
C ASP A 146 -22.34 -15.33 2.86
N PRO A 147 -21.42 -16.31 2.95
CA PRO A 147 -21.46 -17.57 3.71
C PRO A 147 -21.10 -17.43 5.19
N GLN A 148 -21.65 -18.33 6.02
CA GLN A 148 -21.40 -18.36 7.46
C GLN A 148 -20.96 -19.75 7.94
N LEU A 149 -19.75 -19.84 8.49
CA LEU A 149 -19.27 -21.05 9.16
C LEU A 149 -19.81 -21.09 10.60
N GLN A 150 -20.42 -22.19 11.04
CA GLN A 150 -21.02 -22.34 12.39
C GLN A 150 -20.33 -23.45 13.20
N TRP A 151 -20.04 -23.18 14.47
CA TRP A 151 -19.43 -24.12 15.44
C TRP A 151 -19.91 -23.82 16.85
N ALA A 152 -19.70 -24.74 17.79
CA ALA A 152 -20.22 -24.66 19.17
C ALA A 152 -20.00 -23.27 19.82
N GLY A 153 -18.76 -22.82 19.92
CA GLY A 153 -18.45 -21.51 20.51
C GLY A 153 -19.06 -20.29 19.78
N LYS A 154 -19.34 -20.39 18.47
CA LYS A 154 -20.01 -19.32 17.72
C LYS A 154 -21.53 -19.34 17.91
N SER A 155 -22.15 -20.52 18.05
CA SER A 155 -23.57 -20.64 18.39
C SER A 155 -23.89 -20.13 19.80
N GLU A 156 -22.93 -20.24 20.70
CA GLU A 156 -23.06 -19.79 22.10
C GLU A 156 -22.91 -18.28 22.25
N ARG A 157 -22.25 -17.59 21.30
CA ARG A 157 -21.90 -16.17 21.42
C ARG A 157 -22.05 -15.39 20.11
N THR A 158 -23.01 -14.47 20.06
CA THR A 158 -23.21 -13.51 18.95
C THR A 158 -22.55 -12.15 19.17
N SER A 159 -22.05 -11.87 20.37
CA SER A 159 -21.35 -10.62 20.72
C SER A 159 -20.29 -10.84 21.77
N PHE A 160 -19.23 -10.05 21.75
CA PHE A 160 -18.15 -10.07 22.73
C PHE A 160 -17.83 -8.71 23.32
N GLU A 161 -17.21 -8.72 24.49
CA GLU A 161 -16.86 -7.54 25.27
C GLU A 161 -15.34 -7.49 25.41
N VAL A 162 -14.76 -6.31 25.16
CA VAL A 162 -13.31 -6.07 25.20
C VAL A 162 -13.05 -4.83 26.03
N ASP A 163 -12.18 -4.97 27.03
CA ASP A 163 -11.80 -3.85 27.90
C ASP A 163 -10.96 -2.82 27.13
N THR A 164 -11.12 -1.55 27.49
CA THR A 164 -10.37 -0.45 26.86
C THR A 164 -9.21 -0.05 27.77
N VAL A 165 -8.03 -0.59 27.48
CA VAL A 165 -6.81 -0.39 28.29
C VAL A 165 -5.95 0.75 27.76
N SER A 166 -5.15 1.38 28.62
CA SER A 166 -4.16 2.35 28.17
C SER A 166 -2.96 1.68 27.50
N LEU A 167 -2.63 2.15 26.31
CA LEU A 167 -1.47 1.72 25.55
C LEU A 167 -0.23 2.49 25.99
N HIS A 168 0.61 1.81 26.77
CA HIS A 168 1.89 2.34 27.22
C HIS A 168 2.94 2.27 26.10
N VAL A 169 3.84 3.25 26.09
CA VAL A 169 5.01 3.23 25.20
C VAL A 169 6.11 2.40 25.86
N HIS A 170 6.25 1.13 25.45
CA HIS A 170 7.31 0.25 25.97
C HIS A 170 8.66 0.48 25.28
N GLU A 171 8.69 0.51 23.94
CA GLU A 171 9.92 0.75 23.18
C GLU A 171 9.67 1.63 21.94
N ARG A 172 10.61 2.54 21.66
CA ARG A 172 10.57 3.43 20.49
C ARG A 172 11.51 2.87 19.40
N ILE A 173 10.93 2.35 18.32
CA ILE A 173 11.70 1.77 17.21
C ILE A 173 11.98 2.84 16.16
N GLU A 174 13.08 3.55 16.32
CA GLU A 174 13.58 4.47 15.29
C GLU A 174 14.97 4.08 14.80
N PRO A 175 15.24 4.12 13.48
CA PRO A 175 16.57 3.87 12.96
C PRO A 175 17.64 4.76 13.59
N ALA A 176 17.31 6.02 13.89
CA ALA A 176 18.23 6.95 14.53
C ALA A 176 18.53 6.54 15.99
N THR A 177 17.50 6.26 16.79
CA THR A 177 17.62 5.84 18.19
C THR A 177 18.32 4.48 18.32
N LEU A 178 18.05 3.54 17.42
CA LEU A 178 18.71 2.24 17.37
C LEU A 178 20.20 2.37 17.01
N VAL A 179 20.53 3.20 16.01
CA VAL A 179 21.92 3.45 15.62
C VAL A 179 22.67 4.19 16.73
N SER A 180 22.05 5.16 17.41
CA SER A 180 22.68 5.83 18.56
C SER A 180 22.89 4.85 19.72
N ALA A 181 21.90 4.03 20.07
CA ALA A 181 22.03 3.02 21.12
C ALA A 181 23.11 1.98 20.82
N MET A 182 23.22 1.52 19.56
CA MET A 182 24.30 0.64 19.12
C MET A 182 25.67 1.31 19.20
N ARG A 183 25.78 2.59 18.79
CA ARG A 183 27.04 3.36 18.89
C ARG A 183 27.44 3.61 20.35
N THR A 184 26.49 3.87 21.23
CA THR A 184 26.74 4.03 22.68
C THR A 184 27.22 2.72 23.31
N ARG A 185 26.69 1.56 22.87
CA ARG A 185 27.21 0.25 23.28
C ARG A 185 28.63 0.00 22.77
N GLN A 186 28.93 0.29 21.50
CA GLN A 186 30.29 0.21 20.95
C GLN A 186 31.30 1.14 21.66
N ALA A 187 30.84 2.32 22.13
CA ALA A 187 31.67 3.23 22.91
C ALA A 187 31.96 2.71 24.33
N LYS A 188 31.04 1.94 24.94
CA LYS A 188 31.25 1.27 26.24
C LYS A 188 32.22 0.09 26.15
N ASP A 189 32.32 -0.57 24.99
CA ASP A 189 33.27 -1.65 24.72
C ASP A 189 34.67 -1.16 24.27
N GLY A 190 35.00 0.11 24.53
CA GLY A 190 36.38 0.61 24.53
C GLY A 190 36.98 1.06 23.19
N SER A 191 36.20 1.26 22.13
CA SER A 191 36.78 1.68 20.82
C SER A 191 35.98 2.70 20.01
N GLY A 192 35.38 3.72 20.65
CA GLY A 192 34.68 4.80 19.93
C GLY A 192 34.83 6.19 20.57
N PRO A 193 34.97 7.28 19.78
CA PRO A 193 35.05 8.63 20.31
C PRO A 193 33.70 9.05 20.90
N ALA A 194 33.72 9.48 22.17
CA ALA A 194 32.57 10.06 22.85
C ALA A 194 32.07 11.29 22.07
N THR A 195 30.84 11.26 21.54
CA THR A 195 30.25 12.45 20.90
C THR A 195 28.75 12.59 21.15
N GLN A 196 28.43 13.71 21.81
CA GLN A 196 27.31 14.63 21.63
C GLN A 196 25.90 14.04 21.43
N THR A 197 25.18 13.95 22.55
CA THR A 197 23.79 13.50 22.70
C THR A 197 22.74 14.41 22.04
N ASP A 198 23.12 15.59 21.54
CA ASP A 198 22.17 16.67 21.24
C ASP A 198 21.79 16.79 19.74
N MET A 199 22.47 16.05 18.85
CA MET A 199 22.21 16.06 17.40
C MET A 199 21.23 14.96 16.93
N PHE A 200 20.72 14.15 17.86
CA PHE A 200 19.81 13.02 17.59
C PHE A 200 18.46 13.13 18.32
N ALA A 201 18.12 14.29 18.90
CA ALA A 201 16.78 14.52 19.42
C ALA A 201 15.74 14.26 18.33
N ALA A 202 14.74 13.45 18.66
CA ALA A 202 13.68 13.07 17.75
C ALA A 202 12.95 14.34 17.28
N TRP A 203 13.03 14.67 15.99
CA TRP A 203 12.45 15.89 15.40
C TRP A 203 10.92 16.06 15.63
N PHE A 204 10.23 15.00 16.04
CA PHE A 204 8.80 14.98 16.38
C PHE A 204 8.53 15.15 17.88
N GLU A 205 9.56 15.12 18.72
CA GLU A 205 9.50 15.58 20.11
C GLU A 205 9.51 17.10 20.11
N LYS A 206 8.38 17.72 19.78
CA LYS A 206 8.02 18.86 20.60
C LYS A 206 7.77 18.28 21.98
N THR A 207 8.73 18.42 22.89
CA THR A 207 8.54 18.11 24.31
C THR A 207 7.34 18.93 24.75
N LEU A 208 6.18 18.28 24.87
CA LEU A 208 5.00 18.93 25.43
C LEU A 208 5.40 19.44 26.83
N PRO A 209 4.99 20.66 27.22
CA PRO A 209 5.12 21.10 28.60
C PRO A 209 4.63 19.99 29.54
N TYR A 210 5.33 19.76 30.65
CA TYR A 210 5.06 18.62 31.56
C TYR A 210 3.57 18.47 31.93
N ARG A 211 2.85 19.60 32.05
CA ARG A 211 1.40 19.66 32.28
C ARG A 211 0.55 19.03 31.15
N GLU A 212 0.94 19.23 29.90
CA GLU A 212 0.27 18.66 28.71
C GLU A 212 0.69 17.19 28.48
N ALA A 213 1.87 16.78 28.97
CA ALA A 213 2.30 15.39 28.89
C ALA A 213 1.49 14.45 29.79
N ILE A 214 0.92 14.96 30.90
CA ILE A 214 0.04 14.24 31.83
C ILE A 214 -1.38 14.06 31.26
N GLU A 215 -1.81 14.95 30.35
CA GLU A 215 -3.10 14.86 29.69
C GLU A 215 -3.07 13.84 28.54
N PHE A 216 -3.15 12.56 28.87
CA PHE A 216 -3.07 11.46 27.90
C PHE A 216 -4.21 11.49 26.87
N TYR A 217 -3.90 11.08 25.64
CA TYR A 217 -4.78 10.99 24.47
C TYR A 217 -5.43 12.30 24.01
N LYS A 218 -4.93 13.46 24.45
CA LYS A 218 -5.50 14.77 24.11
C LYS A 218 -4.64 15.62 23.17
N HIS A 219 -3.33 15.39 23.16
CA HIS A 219 -2.36 16.27 22.49
C HIS A 219 -1.65 15.59 21.34
N ASP A 220 -1.51 16.31 20.23
CA ASP A 220 -0.87 15.80 19.02
C ASP A 220 0.67 15.74 19.13
N ARG A 221 1.24 14.53 19.03
CA ARG A 221 2.66 14.22 18.80
C ARG A 221 2.90 13.83 17.34
N GLY A 222 4.15 13.92 16.86
CA GLY A 222 4.46 13.44 15.51
C GLY A 222 4.38 11.92 15.39
N TRP A 223 4.10 11.46 14.17
CA TRP A 223 3.98 10.04 13.84
C TRP A 223 5.32 9.29 13.97
N ALA A 224 5.30 8.12 14.61
CA ALA A 224 6.47 7.26 14.82
C ALA A 224 6.07 5.77 14.79
N ASN A 225 7.04 4.90 14.47
CA ASN A 225 6.85 3.45 14.52
C ASN A 225 6.77 2.96 15.96
N ARG A 226 5.94 1.94 16.22
CA ARG A 226 5.67 1.44 17.57
C ARG A 226 5.77 -0.08 17.63
N LEU A 227 6.26 -0.55 18.77
CA LEU A 227 6.07 -1.91 19.24
C LEU A 227 5.21 -1.83 20.50
N ILE A 228 4.13 -2.59 20.54
CA ILE A 228 3.17 -2.62 21.64
C ILE A 228 3.18 -4.04 22.18
N ALA A 229 3.48 -4.19 23.47
CA ALA A 229 3.35 -5.46 24.19
C ALA A 229 1.94 -5.52 24.80
N GLY A 230 1.30 -6.70 24.72
CA GLY A 230 -0.06 -6.92 25.21
C GLY A 230 -0.85 -7.84 24.28
N ASP A 231 -2.06 -8.22 24.70
CA ASP A 231 -2.95 -8.96 23.81
C ASP A 231 -3.42 -8.05 22.67
N SER A 232 -3.08 -8.46 21.45
CA SER A 232 -3.57 -7.89 20.19
C SER A 232 -5.07 -7.50 20.18
N LEU A 233 -5.98 -8.27 20.80
CA LEU A 233 -7.41 -7.93 20.81
C LEU A 233 -7.68 -6.67 21.64
N LEU A 234 -7.15 -6.61 22.86
CA LEU A 234 -7.21 -5.43 23.73
C LEU A 234 -6.52 -4.24 23.06
N VAL A 235 -5.34 -4.47 22.48
CA VAL A 235 -4.57 -3.42 21.82
C VAL A 235 -5.36 -2.81 20.65
N MET A 236 -5.96 -3.64 19.79
CA MET A 236 -6.76 -3.15 18.68
C MET A 236 -7.99 -2.37 19.17
N ASN A 237 -8.64 -2.80 20.25
CA ASN A 237 -9.78 -2.09 20.84
C ASN A 237 -9.36 -0.72 21.35
N SER A 238 -8.25 -0.64 22.08
CA SER A 238 -7.69 0.63 22.56
C SER A 238 -7.25 1.56 21.44
N LEU A 239 -6.68 1.03 20.35
CA LEU A 239 -6.37 1.82 19.16
C LEU A 239 -7.64 2.44 18.55
N ILE A 240 -8.73 1.69 18.50
CA ILE A 240 -10.03 2.17 17.99
C ILE A 240 -10.59 3.27 18.90
N GLN A 241 -10.72 2.99 20.21
CA GLN A 241 -11.44 3.85 21.15
C GLN A 241 -10.60 5.04 21.64
N LYS A 242 -9.39 4.80 22.16
CA LYS A 242 -8.57 5.85 22.77
C LYS A 242 -7.76 6.65 21.75
N GLU A 243 -7.20 5.98 20.75
CA GLU A 243 -6.36 6.64 19.75
C GLU A 243 -7.12 7.10 18.50
N SER A 244 -8.43 6.84 18.42
CA SER A 244 -9.26 7.18 17.26
C SER A 244 -8.66 6.68 15.94
N MET A 245 -8.10 5.46 15.93
CA MET A 245 -7.43 4.87 14.77
C MET A 245 -8.38 4.09 13.84
N ALA A 246 -9.67 4.06 14.15
CA ALA A 246 -10.68 3.48 13.27
C ALA A 246 -10.63 4.13 11.87
N GLY A 247 -10.64 3.31 10.82
CA GLY A 247 -10.62 3.81 9.45
C GLY A 247 -9.29 4.40 8.97
N LYS A 248 -8.20 4.33 9.75
CA LYS A 248 -6.92 4.98 9.42
C LYS A 248 -5.82 4.01 8.97
N VAL A 249 -5.96 2.72 9.25
CA VAL A 249 -4.93 1.73 8.93
C VAL A 249 -5.01 1.35 7.44
N GLN A 250 -3.92 1.51 6.70
CA GLN A 250 -3.91 1.23 5.25
C GLN A 250 -3.62 -0.25 4.93
N MET A 251 -2.84 -0.92 5.77
CA MET A 251 -2.45 -2.31 5.56
C MET A 251 -2.34 -3.02 6.89
N ILE A 252 -2.95 -4.20 6.99
CA ILE A 252 -2.76 -5.14 8.09
C ILE A 252 -2.12 -6.41 7.52
N TYR A 253 -1.09 -6.91 8.19
CA TYR A 253 -0.49 -8.20 7.91
C TYR A 253 -0.58 -9.06 9.18
N LEU A 254 -1.13 -10.26 9.04
CA LEU A 254 -1.28 -11.22 10.13
C LEU A 254 -0.63 -12.54 9.72
N ASP A 255 0.18 -13.07 10.63
CA ASP A 255 0.79 -14.40 10.53
C ASP A 255 0.38 -15.19 11.79
N PRO A 256 -0.90 -15.62 11.88
CA PRO A 256 -1.38 -16.37 13.03
C PRO A 256 -0.69 -17.74 13.11
N PRO A 257 -0.65 -18.38 14.29
CA PRO A 257 -0.04 -19.70 14.42
C PRO A 257 -0.70 -20.71 13.45
N TYR A 258 0.13 -21.38 12.64
CA TYR A 258 -0.26 -22.46 11.74
C TYR A 258 -0.50 -23.74 12.53
N GLY A 259 -1.70 -24.30 12.45
CA GLY A 259 -1.96 -25.68 12.87
C GLY A 259 -1.68 -25.94 14.36
N ILE A 260 -2.72 -26.05 15.17
CA ILE A 260 -2.57 -26.37 16.60
C ILE A 260 -2.18 -27.85 16.72
N LYS A 261 -0.89 -28.18 16.64
CA LYS A 261 -0.39 -29.46 17.18
C LYS A 261 -0.31 -29.32 18.69
N TYR A 262 -1.35 -29.80 19.37
CA TYR A 262 -1.45 -29.85 20.83
C TYR A 262 -0.16 -30.44 21.44
N GLY A 263 0.53 -29.64 22.26
CA GLY A 263 1.64 -30.11 23.10
C GLY A 263 2.97 -29.37 23.00
N SER A 264 3.14 -28.36 22.15
CA SER A 264 4.37 -27.54 22.19
C SER A 264 4.26 -26.42 23.22
N ASN A 265 5.01 -26.59 24.32
CA ASN A 265 5.24 -25.52 25.29
C ASN A 265 5.93 -24.36 24.57
N PHE A 266 5.20 -23.27 24.33
CA PHE A 266 5.81 -22.03 23.89
C PHE A 266 6.82 -21.58 24.95
N GLN A 267 8.04 -21.26 24.51
CA GLN A 267 9.19 -20.97 25.35
C GLN A 267 9.38 -19.45 25.42
N PRO A 268 8.93 -18.77 26.50
CA PRO A 268 8.92 -17.30 26.54
C PRO A 268 10.33 -16.69 26.68
N PHE A 269 11.33 -17.52 27.00
CA PHE A 269 12.68 -17.07 27.29
C PHE A 269 13.69 -17.80 26.41
N VAL A 270 14.49 -17.02 25.67
CA VAL A 270 15.63 -17.49 24.84
C VAL A 270 16.74 -18.21 25.63
N ASN A 271 16.69 -18.18 26.97
CA ASN A 271 17.72 -18.73 27.85
C ASN A 271 17.42 -20.12 28.44
N LYS A 272 16.22 -20.67 28.25
CA LYS A 272 15.91 -22.06 28.65
C LYS A 272 15.56 -22.81 27.36
N ARG A 273 16.20 -23.96 27.12
CA ARG A 273 15.98 -24.82 25.94
C ARG A 273 14.99 -25.96 26.19
N ASP A 274 14.75 -26.30 27.46
CA ASP A 274 13.74 -27.26 27.90
C ASP A 274 12.74 -26.56 28.81
N VAL A 275 11.47 -26.46 28.38
CA VAL A 275 10.36 -26.17 29.29
C VAL A 275 9.62 -27.48 29.49
N LYS A 276 9.94 -28.18 30.57
CA LYS A 276 9.08 -29.22 31.13
C LYS A 276 8.44 -28.67 32.38
N ASP A 277 7.12 -28.83 32.43
CA ASP A 277 6.21 -28.58 33.53
C ASP A 277 5.61 -27.18 33.70
N ARG A 278 4.27 -27.22 33.75
CA ARG A 278 3.31 -26.17 34.09
C ARG A 278 3.50 -25.67 35.54
N LYS A 279 4.60 -24.98 35.84
CA LYS A 279 4.79 -24.34 37.15
C LYS A 279 4.51 -22.84 37.10
N ASP A 280 3.59 -22.41 37.94
CA ASP A 280 3.08 -21.03 38.13
C ASP A 280 4.15 -20.03 38.63
N GLU A 281 5.37 -20.47 38.85
CA GLU A 281 6.42 -19.68 39.50
C GLU A 281 7.42 -19.04 38.50
N ASP A 282 7.42 -19.44 37.22
CA ASP A 282 8.28 -18.86 36.16
C ASP A 282 7.66 -17.57 35.53
N LEU A 283 6.73 -16.93 36.25
CA LEU A 283 5.88 -15.83 35.76
C LEU A 283 6.47 -14.44 36.05
N THR A 284 6.83 -13.69 35.00
CA THR A 284 7.19 -12.28 35.10
C THR A 284 5.98 -11.35 34.86
N GLN A 285 5.60 -10.66 35.95
CA GLN A 285 4.99 -9.32 36.16
C GLN A 285 3.84 -8.70 35.33
N GLU A 286 3.29 -9.28 34.27
CA GLU A 286 2.10 -8.67 33.61
C GLU A 286 0.94 -9.66 33.40
N PRO A 287 -0.22 -9.49 34.08
CA PRO A 287 -1.39 -10.38 33.97
C PRO A 287 -1.93 -10.54 32.56
N GLU A 288 -1.76 -9.52 31.72
CA GLU A 288 -2.21 -9.50 30.32
C GLU A 288 -1.43 -10.46 29.44
N MET A 289 -0.12 -10.64 29.71
CA MET A 289 0.70 -11.65 29.03
C MET A 289 0.23 -13.07 29.40
N ILE A 290 -0.20 -13.29 30.64
CA ILE A 290 -0.62 -14.61 31.13
C ILE A 290 -1.87 -15.10 30.39
N LYS A 291 -2.87 -14.23 30.16
CA LYS A 291 -4.08 -14.59 29.40
C LYS A 291 -3.80 -14.90 27.93
N ALA A 292 -2.85 -14.20 27.32
CA ALA A 292 -2.49 -14.43 25.92
C ALA A 292 -1.81 -15.81 25.68
N PHE A 293 -1.26 -16.44 26.73
CA PHE A 293 -0.52 -17.71 26.62
C PHE A 293 -1.18 -18.88 27.37
N ARG A 294 -2.05 -18.65 28.37
CA ARG A 294 -2.68 -19.75 29.14
C ARG A 294 -3.98 -20.31 28.55
N ASP A 295 -4.67 -19.60 27.66
CA ASP A 295 -5.78 -20.20 26.90
C ASP A 295 -5.22 -20.98 25.70
N THR A 296 -4.48 -22.06 25.99
CA THR A 296 -4.14 -23.06 24.98
C THR A 296 -5.37 -23.91 24.69
N TRP A 297 -6.31 -23.32 23.94
CA TRP A 297 -7.25 -23.99 23.04
C TRP A 297 -7.92 -25.26 23.59
N GLU A 298 -8.60 -25.19 24.72
CA GLU A 298 -9.21 -26.37 25.37
C GLU A 298 -10.15 -27.18 24.46
N LEU A 299 -10.75 -26.52 23.46
CA LEU A 299 -11.82 -27.12 22.66
C LEU A 299 -11.45 -27.43 21.20
N GLY A 300 -10.18 -27.32 20.79
CA GLY A 300 -9.82 -27.67 19.42
C GLY A 300 -9.64 -26.47 18.47
N ILE A 301 -9.83 -26.75 17.18
CA ILE A 301 -9.81 -25.78 16.07
C ILE A 301 -10.76 -24.60 16.26
N HIS A 302 -11.91 -24.82 16.90
CA HIS A 302 -12.93 -23.79 16.93
C HIS A 302 -12.60 -22.66 17.90
N SER A 303 -11.81 -22.92 18.94
CA SER A 303 -11.24 -21.84 19.76
C SER A 303 -10.34 -20.94 18.90
N TYR A 304 -9.52 -21.52 18.01
CA TYR A 304 -8.68 -20.79 17.04
C TYR A 304 -9.47 -19.95 16.06
N LEU A 305 -10.54 -20.53 15.52
CA LEU A 305 -11.46 -19.80 14.66
C LEU A 305 -12.12 -18.62 15.39
N THR A 306 -12.55 -18.80 16.64
CA THR A 306 -13.08 -17.69 17.48
C THR A 306 -12.04 -16.61 17.71
N TYR A 307 -10.83 -16.99 18.12
CA TYR A 307 -9.71 -16.06 18.36
C TYR A 307 -9.38 -15.20 17.14
N LEU A 308 -9.34 -15.81 15.96
CA LEU A 308 -9.01 -15.11 14.73
C LEU A 308 -10.18 -14.24 14.26
N ARG A 309 -11.42 -14.73 14.39
CA ARG A 309 -12.65 -14.00 14.04
C ARG A 309 -12.79 -12.71 14.83
N ASP A 310 -12.61 -12.74 16.16
CA ASP A 310 -12.68 -11.55 17.02
C ASP A 310 -11.66 -10.48 16.55
N ARG A 311 -10.43 -10.91 16.21
CA ARG A 311 -9.34 -10.03 15.77
C ARG A 311 -9.55 -9.46 14.38
N LEU A 312 -10.04 -10.27 13.44
CA LEU A 312 -10.36 -9.82 12.10
C LEU A 312 -11.50 -8.79 12.12
N LEU A 313 -12.47 -8.92 13.02
CA LEU A 313 -13.54 -7.94 13.18
C LEU A 313 -12.99 -6.56 13.57
N LEU A 314 -12.13 -6.50 14.59
CA LEU A 314 -11.48 -5.24 15.00
C LEU A 314 -10.51 -4.74 13.91
N GLY A 315 -9.81 -5.66 13.23
CA GLY A 315 -8.96 -5.34 12.08
C GLY A 315 -9.74 -4.64 10.96
N ARG A 316 -10.97 -5.08 10.64
CA ARG A 316 -11.86 -4.42 9.67
C ARG A 316 -12.22 -3.00 10.08
N GLN A 317 -12.42 -2.75 11.38
CA GLN A 317 -12.72 -1.41 11.91
C GLN A 317 -11.52 -0.46 11.84
N LEU A 318 -10.32 -0.98 12.07
CA LEU A 318 -9.08 -0.21 11.94
C LEU A 318 -8.77 0.18 10.50
N LEU A 319 -9.14 -0.67 9.52
CA LEU A 319 -8.82 -0.44 8.12
C LEU A 319 -9.53 0.78 7.53
N ALA A 320 -8.78 1.57 6.77
CA ALA A 320 -9.30 2.56 5.84
C ALA A 320 -10.10 1.89 4.71
N ASP A 321 -10.99 2.62 4.05
CA ASP A 321 -11.82 2.08 2.96
C ASP A 321 -10.98 1.63 1.76
N THR A 322 -9.83 2.28 1.54
CA THR A 322 -8.83 1.87 0.55
C THR A 322 -7.88 0.78 1.06
N GLY A 323 -8.07 0.32 2.29
CA GLY A 323 -7.16 -0.55 3.03
C GLY A 323 -7.24 -2.02 2.63
N SER A 324 -6.18 -2.77 2.94
CA SER A 324 -6.12 -4.22 2.71
C SER A 324 -5.61 -4.98 3.93
N VAL A 325 -6.10 -6.20 4.10
CA VAL A 325 -5.58 -7.17 5.07
C VAL A 325 -4.98 -8.36 4.32
N PHE A 326 -3.87 -8.84 4.86
CA PHE A 326 -3.14 -10.00 4.39
C PHE A 326 -3.03 -10.99 5.55
N VAL A 327 -3.52 -12.21 5.37
CA VAL A 327 -3.43 -13.28 6.38
C VAL A 327 -2.66 -14.44 5.80
N GLN A 328 -1.51 -14.78 6.38
CA GLN A 328 -0.72 -15.92 5.97
C GLN A 328 -1.23 -17.18 6.68
N ILE A 329 -1.47 -18.26 5.94
CA ILE A 329 -2.01 -19.52 6.46
C ILE A 329 -1.52 -20.72 5.63
N SER A 330 -1.42 -21.89 6.26
CA SER A 330 -1.09 -23.15 5.61
C SER A 330 -2.35 -23.73 4.95
N ASP A 331 -2.18 -24.79 4.16
CA ASP A 331 -3.27 -25.58 3.60
C ASP A 331 -4.25 -26.12 4.66
N GLU A 332 -3.75 -26.50 5.84
CA GLU A 332 -4.54 -27.13 6.91
C GLU A 332 -5.82 -26.36 7.28
N ASN A 333 -5.72 -25.04 7.48
CA ASN A 333 -6.83 -24.19 7.92
C ASN A 333 -7.25 -23.15 6.88
N LEU A 334 -6.73 -23.24 5.65
CA LEU A 334 -6.97 -22.28 4.58
C LEU A 334 -8.46 -22.03 4.36
N HIS A 335 -9.25 -23.09 4.23
CA HIS A 335 -10.68 -23.01 3.92
C HIS A 335 -11.49 -22.39 5.06
N HIS A 336 -11.15 -22.72 6.32
CA HIS A 336 -11.84 -22.17 7.48
C HIS A 336 -11.50 -20.69 7.72
N VAL A 337 -10.23 -20.32 7.60
CA VAL A 337 -9.83 -18.91 7.70
C VAL A 337 -10.44 -18.10 6.56
N ARG A 338 -10.49 -18.68 5.36
CA ARG A 338 -11.14 -18.08 4.21
C ARG A 338 -12.62 -17.79 4.46
N GLU A 339 -13.37 -18.75 4.99
CA GLU A 339 -14.79 -18.56 5.33
C GLU A 339 -14.99 -17.46 6.39
N ILE A 340 -14.12 -17.39 7.40
CA ILE A 340 -14.17 -16.32 8.40
C ILE A 340 -13.87 -14.96 7.77
N MET A 341 -12.91 -14.90 6.85
CA MET A 341 -12.62 -13.65 6.13
C MET A 341 -13.78 -13.25 5.22
N ASP A 342 -14.44 -14.21 4.55
CA ASP A 342 -15.65 -13.94 3.75
C ASP A 342 -16.79 -13.42 4.65
N GLU A 343 -16.98 -13.98 5.85
CA GLU A 343 -17.96 -13.48 6.82
C GLU A 343 -17.60 -12.06 7.32
N VAL A 344 -16.35 -11.82 7.67
CA VAL A 344 -15.93 -10.54 8.27
C VAL A 344 -15.81 -9.44 7.22
N PHE A 345 -15.29 -9.71 6.03
CA PHE A 345 -15.01 -8.69 5.00
C PHE A 345 -16.00 -8.69 3.85
N GLY A 346 -16.80 -9.73 3.69
CA GLY A 346 -17.68 -9.95 2.53
C GLY A 346 -16.97 -10.74 1.42
N PRO A 347 -17.62 -11.74 0.82
CA PRO A 347 -17.04 -12.57 -0.23
C PRO A 347 -16.66 -11.79 -1.49
N GLU A 348 -17.31 -10.66 -1.75
CA GLU A 348 -17.02 -9.78 -2.86
C GLU A 348 -15.67 -9.05 -2.71
N ASN A 349 -15.21 -8.86 -1.47
CA ASN A 349 -14.02 -8.06 -1.15
C ASN A 349 -12.71 -8.85 -1.16
N VAL A 350 -12.76 -10.12 -1.53
CA VAL A 350 -11.57 -10.91 -1.88
C VAL A 350 -10.84 -10.31 -3.08
N ILE A 351 -9.52 -10.20 -2.97
CA ILE A 351 -8.67 -9.79 -4.09
C ILE A 351 -7.94 -11.00 -4.67
N ALA A 352 -7.22 -11.76 -3.86
CA ALA A 352 -6.48 -12.93 -4.32
C ALA A 352 -6.16 -13.90 -3.17
N VAL A 353 -5.95 -15.16 -3.53
CA VAL A 353 -5.23 -16.14 -2.70
C VAL A 353 -3.86 -16.30 -3.35
N ILE A 354 -2.82 -15.81 -2.69
CA ILE A 354 -1.45 -15.83 -3.20
C ILE A 354 -0.77 -17.08 -2.68
N VAL A 355 -0.25 -17.91 -3.59
CA VAL A 355 0.52 -19.11 -3.23
C VAL A 355 1.98 -18.72 -3.00
N ILE A 356 2.52 -19.12 -1.85
CA ILE A 356 3.91 -18.92 -1.45
C ILE A 356 4.58 -20.29 -1.47
N GLU A 357 5.61 -20.45 -2.30
CA GLU A 357 6.38 -21.68 -2.37
C GLU A 357 7.41 -21.72 -1.23
N LYS A 358 7.38 -22.80 -0.44
CA LYS A 358 8.36 -23.09 0.61
C LYS A 358 9.58 -23.76 -0.03
N THR A 359 10.77 -23.29 0.32
CA THR A 359 12.04 -23.94 -0.05
C THR A 359 12.28 -25.19 0.80
N SER A 360 11.61 -26.29 0.47
CA SER A 360 12.01 -27.66 0.84
C SER A 360 10.99 -28.66 0.32
N SER A 361 11.40 -29.54 -0.58
CA SER A 361 10.70 -30.80 -0.82
C SER A 361 10.86 -31.67 0.43
N SER A 362 9.84 -31.71 1.28
CA SER A 362 9.77 -32.73 2.34
C SER A 362 9.35 -34.06 1.70
N THR A 363 9.98 -35.16 2.09
CA THR A 363 9.50 -36.49 1.70
C THR A 363 8.24 -36.78 2.51
N GLU A 364 7.08 -36.75 1.87
CA GLU A 364 5.81 -37.17 2.44
C GLU A 364 5.32 -38.45 1.74
N ASP A 365 4.42 -39.18 2.39
CA ASP A 365 3.87 -40.43 1.83
C ASP A 365 3.07 -40.21 0.53
N PHE A 366 2.58 -38.99 0.32
CA PHE A 366 1.82 -38.58 -0.86
C PHE A 366 2.45 -37.34 -1.52
N LEU A 367 1.67 -36.29 -1.74
CA LEU A 367 2.13 -35.02 -2.30
C LEU A 367 2.60 -34.13 -1.17
N ALA A 368 3.87 -33.73 -1.23
CA ALA A 368 4.45 -32.85 -0.24
C ALA A 368 3.74 -31.48 -0.22
N GLY A 369 3.34 -31.03 0.97
CA GLY A 369 2.82 -29.68 1.21
C GLY A 369 3.91 -28.61 1.05
N THR A 370 4.29 -28.28 -0.18
CA THR A 370 5.38 -27.32 -0.48
C THR A 370 4.94 -25.87 -0.54
N THR A 371 3.69 -25.56 -0.20
CA THR A 371 3.13 -24.21 -0.34
C THR A 371 2.43 -23.73 0.92
N ASP A 372 2.58 -22.45 1.21
CA ASP A 372 1.72 -21.69 2.10
C ASP A 372 0.87 -20.72 1.28
N TYR A 373 -0.11 -20.10 1.92
CA TYR A 373 -1.08 -19.22 1.27
C TYR A 373 -1.14 -17.88 1.98
N LEU A 374 -1.29 -16.82 1.21
CA LEU A 374 -1.53 -15.47 1.71
C LEU A 374 -2.88 -14.99 1.18
N LEU A 375 -3.87 -14.93 2.07
CA LEU A 375 -5.20 -14.44 1.78
C LEU A 375 -5.19 -12.92 1.74
N TRP A 376 -5.55 -12.33 0.60
CA TRP A 376 -5.62 -10.89 0.42
C TRP A 376 -7.07 -10.42 0.27
N TYR A 377 -7.52 -9.64 1.25
CA TYR A 377 -8.81 -8.96 1.25
C TYR A 377 -8.64 -7.45 1.30
N SER A 378 -9.68 -6.79 0.79
CA SER A 378 -9.87 -5.35 0.95
C SER A 378 -10.99 -5.05 1.93
N LYS A 379 -11.01 -3.83 2.47
CA LYS A 379 -12.21 -3.33 3.14
C LYS A 379 -13.32 -2.99 2.13
N ASP A 380 -12.94 -2.33 1.04
CA ASP A 380 -13.78 -2.08 -0.13
C ASP A 380 -12.98 -2.30 -1.41
N LYS A 381 -13.34 -3.32 -2.17
CA LYS A 381 -12.66 -3.68 -3.42
C LYS A 381 -12.75 -2.61 -4.49
N THR A 382 -13.81 -1.80 -4.50
CA THR A 382 -14.02 -0.73 -5.49
C THR A 382 -13.09 0.45 -5.27
N GLN A 383 -12.62 0.64 -4.03
CA GLN A 383 -11.72 1.73 -3.64
C GLN A 383 -10.27 1.29 -3.51
N THR A 384 -10.01 -0.01 -3.53
CA THR A 384 -8.66 -0.55 -3.31
C THR A 384 -7.70 -0.16 -4.44
N LYS A 385 -6.49 0.26 -4.04
CA LYS A 385 -5.43 0.66 -4.96
C LYS A 385 -4.44 -0.47 -5.14
N TYR A 386 -4.27 -0.94 -6.37
CA TYR A 386 -3.20 -1.87 -6.74
C TYR A 386 -2.12 -1.15 -7.53
N GLN A 387 -0.89 -1.20 -7.04
CA GLN A 387 0.29 -0.69 -7.75
C GLN A 387 1.04 -1.88 -8.36
N PRO A 388 0.93 -2.10 -9.68
CA PRO A 388 1.60 -3.23 -10.31
C PRO A 388 3.11 -3.05 -10.23
N VAL A 389 3.80 -4.05 -9.67
CA VAL A 389 5.25 -4.09 -9.70
C VAL A 389 5.68 -4.52 -11.10
N PHE A 390 6.23 -3.57 -11.86
CA PHE A 390 6.80 -3.87 -13.16
C PHE A 390 8.10 -4.66 -12.97
N LYS A 391 8.09 -5.92 -13.43
CA LYS A 391 9.31 -6.74 -13.51
C LYS A 391 9.85 -6.67 -14.93
N GLU A 392 11.14 -6.42 -15.05
CA GLU A 392 11.83 -6.53 -16.33
C GLU A 392 11.78 -7.99 -16.80
N LYS A 393 11.23 -8.22 -18.00
CA LYS A 393 11.23 -9.54 -18.62
C LYS A 393 12.53 -9.75 -19.37
N LYS A 394 13.34 -10.69 -18.93
CA LYS A 394 14.51 -11.14 -19.70
C LYS A 394 14.13 -12.29 -20.64
N PRO A 395 14.62 -12.31 -21.89
CA PRO A 395 14.44 -13.46 -22.77
C PRO A 395 14.85 -14.77 -22.09
N GLY A 396 14.08 -15.84 -22.29
CA GLY A 396 14.34 -17.15 -21.70
C GLY A 396 13.78 -17.36 -20.28
N GLN A 397 13.28 -16.33 -19.60
CA GLN A 397 12.58 -16.50 -18.32
C GLN A 397 11.13 -16.97 -18.51
N THR A 398 10.53 -17.52 -17.45
CA THR A 398 9.12 -17.91 -17.39
C THR A 398 8.22 -16.75 -17.81
N GLY A 399 7.40 -16.96 -18.85
CA GLY A 399 6.54 -15.90 -19.44
C GLY A 399 7.23 -14.94 -20.41
N ALA A 400 8.49 -15.23 -20.78
CA ALA A 400 9.28 -14.54 -21.80
C ALA A 400 9.94 -15.51 -22.81
N THR A 401 9.57 -16.79 -22.81
CA THR A 401 10.09 -17.82 -23.72
C THR A 401 9.74 -17.59 -25.20
N GLY A 402 8.64 -16.89 -25.49
CA GLY A 402 8.23 -16.56 -26.86
C GLY A 402 9.01 -15.42 -27.53
N TYR A 403 9.87 -14.71 -26.79
CA TYR A 403 10.67 -13.59 -27.30
C TYR A 403 11.95 -14.08 -28.00
N THR A 404 11.79 -14.78 -29.12
CA THR A 404 12.87 -15.44 -29.86
C THR A 404 13.34 -14.69 -31.10
N SER A 405 12.81 -13.49 -31.36
CA SER A 405 13.11 -12.74 -32.59
C SER A 405 13.54 -11.31 -32.29
N VAL A 406 14.43 -10.77 -33.13
CA VAL A 406 14.92 -9.40 -33.08
C VAL A 406 14.59 -8.69 -34.38
N ARG A 407 13.99 -7.49 -34.27
CA ARG A 407 13.76 -6.58 -35.40
C ARG A 407 14.82 -5.48 -35.36
N MET A 408 15.66 -5.45 -36.40
CA MET A 408 16.68 -4.41 -36.58
C MET A 408 16.04 -3.11 -37.12
N PRO A 409 16.71 -1.95 -36.98
CA PRO A 409 16.18 -0.66 -37.47
C PRO A 409 15.93 -0.64 -39.00
N ASN A 410 16.71 -1.42 -39.75
CA ASN A 410 16.56 -1.61 -41.19
C ASN A 410 15.38 -2.54 -41.57
N GLY A 411 14.59 -2.99 -40.59
CA GLY A 411 13.45 -3.88 -40.81
C GLY A 411 13.79 -5.37 -40.96
N LYS A 412 15.08 -5.75 -40.98
CA LYS A 412 15.49 -7.15 -41.00
C LYS A 412 15.10 -7.84 -39.70
N ARG A 413 14.62 -9.08 -39.83
CA ARG A 413 14.23 -9.95 -38.72
C ARG A 413 15.27 -11.04 -38.58
N LEU A 414 15.82 -11.20 -37.38
CA LEU A 414 16.83 -12.20 -37.05
C LEU A 414 16.32 -13.03 -35.86
N PRO A 415 16.65 -14.34 -35.79
CA PRO A 415 16.46 -15.09 -34.56
C PRO A 415 17.33 -14.46 -33.45
N LEU A 416 16.83 -14.48 -32.22
CA LEU A 416 17.58 -14.08 -31.04
C LEU A 416 18.54 -15.23 -30.68
N ASP A 417 19.84 -14.99 -30.83
CA ASP A 417 20.90 -15.90 -30.42
C ASP A 417 21.75 -15.19 -29.36
N GLY A 418 21.49 -15.50 -28.08
CA GLY A 418 22.12 -14.83 -26.94
C GLY A 418 21.57 -13.43 -26.65
N GLU A 419 22.45 -12.45 -26.48
CA GLU A 419 22.09 -11.08 -26.14
C GLU A 419 21.56 -10.30 -27.35
N ALA A 420 20.62 -9.38 -27.10
CA ALA A 420 20.07 -8.56 -28.18
C ALA A 420 21.14 -7.61 -28.74
N PRO A 421 21.26 -7.47 -30.07
CA PRO A 421 22.12 -6.48 -30.70
C PRO A 421 21.78 -5.07 -30.20
N GLU A 422 22.78 -4.18 -30.06
CA GLU A 422 22.64 -2.83 -29.45
C GLU A 422 21.46 -1.99 -29.99
N ASN A 423 21.01 -2.24 -31.22
CA ASN A 423 19.92 -1.50 -31.87
C ASN A 423 18.72 -2.37 -32.27
N GLY A 424 18.70 -3.63 -31.85
CA GLY A 424 17.65 -4.60 -32.15
C GLY A 424 16.54 -4.58 -31.12
N ARG A 425 15.27 -4.52 -31.55
CA ARG A 425 14.12 -4.71 -30.66
C ARG A 425 13.73 -6.17 -30.60
N ILE A 426 13.78 -6.77 -29.41
CA ILE A 426 13.27 -8.12 -29.18
C ILE A 426 11.75 -8.09 -29.27
N TYR A 427 11.16 -9.05 -29.98
CA TYR A 427 9.71 -9.21 -30.09
C TYR A 427 9.33 -10.69 -30.14
N ALA A 428 8.08 -10.95 -29.80
CA ALA A 428 7.41 -12.23 -30.01
C ALA A 428 6.26 -12.00 -31.00
N LEU A 429 6.02 -12.98 -31.88
CA LEU A 429 4.78 -12.99 -32.65
C LEU A 429 3.68 -13.58 -31.76
N ASP A 430 2.53 -12.93 -31.73
CA ASP A 430 1.34 -13.41 -31.05
C ASP A 430 0.16 -13.41 -32.04
N ASN A 431 -0.81 -14.28 -31.80
CA ASN A 431 -2.00 -14.40 -32.61
C ASN A 431 -2.80 -13.09 -32.54
N LEU A 432 -3.15 -12.53 -33.70
CA LEU A 432 -4.05 -11.38 -33.80
C LEU A 432 -5.53 -11.76 -33.62
N ALA A 433 -5.82 -13.06 -33.70
CA ALA A 433 -7.13 -13.63 -33.43
C ALA A 433 -7.24 -14.12 -31.97
N SER A 434 -8.35 -13.82 -31.31
CA SER A 434 -8.68 -14.33 -29.99
C SER A 434 -9.12 -15.79 -30.08
N GLN A 435 -8.65 -16.61 -29.13
CA GLN A 435 -9.08 -18.00 -28.95
C GLN A 435 -10.39 -18.14 -28.14
N SER A 436 -10.98 -17.03 -27.68
CA SER A 436 -12.20 -17.05 -26.88
C SER A 436 -13.43 -17.48 -27.71
N VAL A 437 -14.16 -18.49 -27.25
CA VAL A 437 -15.31 -19.10 -27.96
C VAL A 437 -16.64 -18.32 -27.78
N GLY A 438 -16.66 -17.23 -27.00
CA GLY A 438 -17.90 -16.62 -26.50
C GLY A 438 -18.60 -15.54 -27.38
N ARG A 439 -19.92 -15.78 -27.55
CA ARG A 439 -21.02 -15.08 -28.28
C ARG A 439 -21.11 -15.32 -29.80
N GLU A 440 -22.36 -15.24 -30.30
CA GLU A 440 -22.76 -15.52 -31.69
C GLU A 440 -21.85 -14.82 -32.71
N LYS A 441 -21.48 -15.58 -33.73
CA LYS A 441 -20.37 -15.31 -34.65
C LYS A 441 -20.97 -15.09 -36.04
N GLY A 442 -20.69 -13.93 -36.63
CA GLY A 442 -21.21 -13.59 -37.96
C GLY A 442 -20.99 -12.12 -38.33
N GLU A 443 -21.41 -11.81 -39.56
CA GLU A 443 -21.37 -10.47 -40.16
C GLU A 443 -22.12 -9.46 -39.25
N GLY A 444 -21.40 -8.44 -38.75
CA GLY A 444 -21.94 -7.45 -37.81
C GLY A 444 -21.38 -7.53 -36.37
N ALA A 445 -20.57 -8.54 -36.04
CA ALA A 445 -19.85 -8.56 -34.77
C ALA A 445 -18.71 -7.52 -34.73
N SER A 446 -18.59 -6.75 -33.63
CA SER A 446 -17.65 -5.62 -33.49
C SER A 446 -16.16 -5.94 -33.69
N CYS A 447 -15.79 -7.23 -33.66
CA CYS A 447 -14.43 -7.73 -33.82
C CYS A 447 -14.29 -8.71 -35.00
N TRP A 448 -15.26 -8.74 -35.92
CA TRP A 448 -15.24 -9.55 -37.14
C TRP A 448 -15.46 -8.65 -38.36
N PHE A 449 -14.36 -8.30 -39.04
CA PHE A 449 -14.37 -7.39 -40.19
C PHE A 449 -13.15 -7.66 -41.10
N PRO A 450 -13.26 -7.35 -42.40
CA PRO A 450 -12.15 -7.52 -43.35
C PRO A 450 -11.02 -6.52 -43.09
N VAL A 451 -9.79 -7.01 -43.12
CA VAL A 451 -8.58 -6.19 -42.96
C VAL A 451 -7.75 -6.25 -44.25
N PRO A 452 -7.63 -5.14 -44.99
CA PRO A 452 -6.79 -5.10 -46.18
C PRO A 452 -5.31 -5.02 -45.78
N LEU A 453 -4.51 -5.99 -46.20
CA LEU A 453 -3.06 -6.04 -45.98
C LEU A 453 -2.36 -6.53 -47.24
N LYS A 454 -1.40 -5.75 -47.76
CA LYS A 454 -0.59 -6.12 -48.95
C LYS A 454 -1.42 -6.57 -50.17
N GLY A 455 -2.57 -5.95 -50.41
CA GLY A 455 -3.46 -6.26 -51.53
C GLY A 455 -4.44 -7.40 -51.29
N TRP A 456 -4.40 -8.05 -50.12
CA TRP A 456 -5.32 -9.13 -49.76
C TRP A 456 -6.26 -8.71 -48.63
N SER A 457 -7.49 -9.21 -48.64
CA SER A 457 -8.45 -9.02 -47.56
C SER A 457 -8.39 -10.20 -46.61
N HIS A 458 -8.01 -9.96 -45.36
CA HIS A 458 -7.96 -10.99 -44.32
C HIS A 458 -9.19 -10.90 -43.43
N LEU A 459 -9.87 -12.03 -43.26
CA LEU A 459 -11.01 -12.20 -42.35
C LEU A 459 -10.67 -13.31 -41.35
N PRO A 460 -11.02 -13.14 -40.06
CA PRO A 460 -10.98 -14.24 -39.10
C PRO A 460 -11.91 -15.37 -39.56
N SER A 461 -11.55 -16.61 -39.23
CA SER A 461 -12.46 -17.74 -39.42
C SER A 461 -13.78 -17.52 -38.68
N MET A 462 -14.85 -18.22 -39.08
CA MET A 462 -16.13 -18.18 -38.34
C MET A 462 -16.01 -18.64 -36.88
N SER A 463 -14.90 -19.28 -36.51
CA SER A 463 -14.61 -19.73 -35.14
C SER A 463 -13.86 -18.69 -34.29
N THR A 464 -13.24 -17.67 -34.90
CA THR A 464 -12.34 -16.71 -34.23
C THR A 464 -12.72 -15.25 -34.51
N ARG A 465 -12.17 -14.31 -33.73
CA ARG A 465 -12.36 -12.85 -33.91
C ARG A 465 -11.05 -12.11 -33.72
N TRP A 466 -10.92 -10.90 -34.23
CA TRP A 466 -9.78 -10.05 -33.92
C TRP A 466 -9.73 -9.75 -32.41
N LYS A 467 -8.52 -9.67 -31.84
CA LYS A 467 -8.31 -9.22 -30.44
C LYS A 467 -8.66 -7.75 -30.21
N THR A 468 -8.88 -6.98 -31.28
CA THR A 468 -9.16 -5.54 -31.25
C THR A 468 -10.31 -5.18 -32.18
N ASN A 469 -10.89 -4.00 -32.01
CA ASN A 469 -11.96 -3.48 -32.88
C ASN A 469 -11.39 -2.80 -34.14
N GLU A 470 -12.28 -2.34 -35.03
CA GLU A 470 -11.89 -1.74 -36.32
C GLU A 470 -10.97 -0.51 -36.15
N ASP A 471 -11.25 0.36 -35.17
CA ASP A 471 -10.40 1.52 -34.85
C ASP A 471 -9.01 1.11 -34.35
N GLY A 472 -8.95 0.09 -33.50
CA GLY A 472 -7.70 -0.50 -33.03
C GLY A 472 -6.89 -1.10 -34.18
N MET A 473 -7.55 -1.80 -35.10
CA MET A 473 -6.90 -2.37 -36.29
C MET A 473 -6.40 -1.28 -37.24
N ARG A 474 -7.16 -0.21 -37.46
CA ARG A 474 -6.70 0.97 -38.24
C ARG A 474 -5.50 1.66 -37.60
N ARG A 475 -5.38 1.67 -36.27
CA ARG A 475 -4.17 2.16 -35.57
C ARG A 475 -3.01 1.20 -35.77
N LEU A 476 -3.24 -0.11 -35.72
CA LEU A 476 -2.23 -1.13 -35.94
C LEU A 476 -1.65 -1.07 -37.37
N LEU A 477 -2.50 -0.95 -38.39
CA LEU A 477 -2.07 -0.81 -39.79
C LEU A 477 -1.23 0.45 -40.04
N ARG A 478 -1.47 1.53 -39.29
CA ARG A 478 -0.62 2.75 -39.32
C ARG A 478 0.71 2.57 -38.60
N GLY A 479 0.81 1.59 -37.70
CA GLY A 479 1.99 1.30 -36.89
C GLY A 479 3.11 0.55 -37.62
N GLY A 480 2.81 -0.09 -38.77
CA GLY A 480 3.80 -0.70 -39.67
C GLY A 480 4.10 -2.17 -39.45
#